data_AF-A0A919E0B6-F1
#
_entry.id   AF-A0A919E0B6-F1
#
_cell.length_a   1.000
_cell.length_b   1.000
_cell.length_c   1.000
_cell.angle_alpha   90.00
_cell.angle_beta   90.00
_cell.angle_gamma   90.00
#
_symmetry.space_group_name_H-M   'P 1'
#
loop_
_entity.id
_entity.type
_entity.pdbx_description
1 polymer ?
#
loop_
_entity_poly.entity_id
_entity_poly.type
_entity_poly.pdbx_seq_one_letter_code
_entity_poly.pdbx_strand_id
1 'polypeptide(L)'
;MSQLLLDRVADDVVAALETGLAPAGEHSRLYEDLGLDSLMLMQLVHLLQERRPALGELPLDDLASHMADVGALTALLRTTTATATAGAGSTAGAGGTHPERAA
;
A
#
# COMPACT_ATOMS: atom_id res chain seq x y z
N MET A 1 21.26 -12.17 -4.65
CA MET A 1 20.63 -11.55 -5.85
C MET A 1 19.17 -11.17 -5.61
N SER A 2 18.39 -11.93 -4.84
CA SER A 2 16.95 -11.69 -4.62
C SER A 2 16.60 -10.39 -3.87
N GLN A 3 17.43 -9.92 -2.94
CA GLN A 3 17.17 -8.66 -2.21
C GLN A 3 17.24 -7.41 -3.12
N LEU A 4 18.11 -7.42 -4.14
CA LEU A 4 18.21 -6.34 -5.11
C LEU A 4 16.96 -6.25 -5.99
N LEU A 5 16.35 -7.40 -6.30
CA LEU A 5 15.08 -7.48 -7.02
C LEU A 5 13.93 -6.91 -6.19
N LEU A 6 13.85 -7.29 -4.90
CA LEU A 6 12.85 -6.76 -3.97
C LEU A 6 12.93 -5.24 -3.82
N ASP A 7 14.13 -4.70 -3.64
CA ASP A 7 14.34 -3.26 -3.51
C ASP A 7 13.97 -2.53 -4.81
N ARG A 8 14.34 -3.10 -5.97
CA ARG A 8 13.98 -2.55 -7.28
C ARG A 8 12.47 -2.51 -7.51
N VAL A 9 11.76 -3.60 -7.18
CA VAL A 9 10.29 -3.68 -7.33
C VAL A 9 9.61 -2.72 -6.36
N ALA A 10 10.09 -2.64 -5.11
CA ALA A 10 9.55 -1.69 -4.14
C ALA A 10 9.71 -0.24 -4.62
N ASP A 11 10.90 0.12 -5.08
CA ASP A 11 11.19 1.48 -5.60
C ASP A 11 10.33 1.82 -6.81
N ASP A 12 10.14 0.87 -7.73
CA ASP A 12 9.35 1.06 -8.94
C ASP A 12 7.84 1.22 -8.63
N VAL A 13 7.30 0.40 -7.73
CA VAL A 13 5.93 0.53 -7.23
C VAL A 13 5.72 1.86 -6.51
N VAL A 14 6.67 2.28 -5.66
CA VAL A 14 6.61 3.58 -4.98
C VAL A 14 6.66 4.72 -5.99
N ALA A 15 7.58 4.67 -6.94
CA ALA A 15 7.68 5.66 -8.01
C ALA A 15 6.39 5.73 -8.84
N ALA A 16 5.76 4.59 -9.16
CA ALA A 16 4.49 4.52 -9.86
C ALA A 16 3.34 5.17 -9.06
N LEU A 17 3.31 4.96 -7.74
CA LEU A 17 2.34 5.61 -6.86
C LEU A 17 2.52 7.14 -6.83
N GLU A 18 3.76 7.63 -6.81
CA GLU A 18 4.07 9.06 -6.74
C GLU A 18 3.89 9.79 -8.08
N THR A 19 4.32 9.15 -9.17
CA THR A 19 4.24 9.73 -10.53
C THR A 19 2.87 9.56 -11.16
N GLY A 20 2.07 8.60 -10.68
CA GLY A 20 0.82 8.21 -11.34
C GLY A 20 1.01 7.31 -12.56
N LEU A 21 2.25 6.91 -12.88
CA LEU A 21 2.57 6.07 -14.03
C LEU A 21 2.42 4.58 -13.69
N ALA A 22 2.43 3.74 -14.73
CA ALA A 22 2.51 2.29 -14.57
C ALA A 22 3.93 1.86 -14.15
N PRO A 23 4.07 0.86 -13.26
CA PRO A 23 5.36 0.31 -12.87
C PRO A 23 6.04 -0.40 -14.05
N ALA A 24 7.37 -0.43 -14.06
CA ALA A 24 8.15 -1.21 -15.01
C ALA A 24 7.86 -2.71 -14.79
N GLY A 25 7.33 -3.36 -15.83
CA GLY A 25 6.89 -4.75 -15.73
C GLY A 25 5.51 -4.89 -15.09
N GLU A 26 4.56 -4.01 -15.41
CA GLU A 26 3.17 -4.11 -14.94
C GLU A 26 2.53 -5.49 -15.19
N HIS A 27 2.95 -6.18 -16.25
CA HIS A 27 2.52 -7.53 -16.64
C HIS A 27 3.47 -8.64 -16.18
N SER A 28 4.51 -8.29 -15.42
CA SER A 28 5.43 -9.28 -14.87
C SER A 28 4.82 -9.91 -13.62
N ARG A 29 4.70 -11.23 -13.69
CA ARG A 29 4.13 -12.04 -12.62
C ARG A 29 5.09 -12.14 -11.45
N LEU A 30 4.62 -11.79 -10.26
CA LEU A 30 5.48 -11.74 -9.08
C LEU A 30 6.08 -13.13 -8.77
N TYR A 31 5.27 -14.18 -8.83
CA TYR A 31 5.71 -15.55 -8.55
C TYR A 31 6.36 -16.25 -9.76
N GLU A 32 5.86 -16.02 -10.96
CA GLU A 32 6.29 -16.79 -12.15
C GLU A 32 7.42 -16.11 -12.93
N ASP A 33 7.41 -14.78 -13.04
CA ASP A 33 8.39 -14.00 -13.81
C ASP A 33 9.54 -13.51 -12.90
N LEU A 34 9.20 -13.00 -11.72
CA LEU A 34 10.19 -12.52 -10.75
C LEU A 34 10.66 -13.61 -9.78
N GLY A 35 9.96 -14.74 -9.69
CA GLY A 35 10.29 -15.83 -8.77
C GLY A 35 10.11 -15.46 -7.29
N LEU A 36 9.23 -14.49 -6.98
CA LEU A 36 8.92 -14.11 -5.61
C LEU A 36 8.20 -15.26 -4.91
N ASP A 37 8.58 -15.52 -3.67
CA ASP A 37 8.03 -16.54 -2.80
C ASP A 37 7.27 -15.86 -1.65
N SER A 38 6.43 -16.59 -0.91
CA SER A 38 5.66 -16.06 0.22
C SER A 38 6.53 -15.32 1.25
N LEU A 39 7.76 -15.80 1.49
CA LEU A 39 8.72 -15.12 2.38
C LEU A 39 9.24 -13.80 1.78
N MET A 40 9.48 -13.77 0.47
CA MET A 40 9.96 -12.57 -0.22
C MET A 40 8.84 -11.54 -0.37
N LEU A 41 7.61 -12.00 -0.51
CA LEU A 41 6.42 -11.17 -0.54
C LEU A 41 6.23 -10.44 0.79
N MET A 42 6.36 -11.15 1.92
CA MET A 42 6.37 -10.53 3.25
C MET A 42 7.48 -9.46 3.37
N GLN A 43 8.69 -9.73 2.87
CA GLN A 43 9.78 -8.76 2.84
C GLN A 43 9.49 -7.56 1.92
N LEU A 44 8.88 -7.79 0.75
CA LEU A 44 8.48 -6.74 -0.17
C LEU A 44 7.48 -5.78 0.51
N VAL A 45 6.49 -6.35 1.21
CA VAL A 45 5.53 -5.57 1.99
C VAL A 45 6.22 -4.75 3.06
N HIS A 46 7.18 -5.33 3.78
CA HIS A 46 7.94 -4.62 4.79
C HIS A 46 8.71 -3.43 4.17
N LEU A 47 9.40 -3.65 3.05
CA LEU A 47 10.12 -2.60 2.33
C LEU A 47 9.18 -1.49 1.84
N LEU A 48 8.02 -1.84 1.30
CA LEU A 48 7.03 -0.85 0.86
C LEU A 48 6.56 0.02 2.03
N GLN A 49 6.31 -0.56 3.21
CA GLN A 49 5.94 0.17 4.42
C GLN A 49 7.10 1.04 4.95
N GLU A 50 8.34 0.54 4.95
CA GLU A 50 9.52 1.32 5.34
C GLU A 50 9.74 2.52 4.43
N ARG A 51 9.57 2.35 3.11
CA ARG A 51 9.74 3.43 2.12
C ARG A 51 8.56 4.40 2.10
N ARG A 52 7.33 3.89 2.31
CA ARG A 52 6.08 4.66 2.31
C ARG A 52 5.24 4.32 3.54
N PRO A 53 5.55 4.90 4.72
CA PRO A 53 4.76 4.68 5.93
C PRO A 53 3.31 5.17 5.81
N ALA A 54 3.02 6.03 4.83
CA ALA A 54 1.66 6.48 4.49
C ALA A 54 0.76 5.36 3.93
N LEU A 55 1.32 4.21 3.51
CA LEU A 55 0.55 3.03 3.12
C LEU A 55 -0.18 2.39 4.31
N GLY A 56 0.31 2.60 5.53
CA GLY A 56 -0.20 1.93 6.72
C GLY A 56 0.05 0.42 6.70
N GLU A 57 -0.66 -0.30 7.56
CA GLU A 57 -0.57 -1.75 7.65
C GLU A 57 -1.35 -2.40 6.51
N LEU A 58 -0.62 -3.03 5.58
CA LEU A 58 -1.19 -3.69 4.42
C LEU A 58 -1.64 -5.11 4.78
N PRO A 59 -2.91 -5.49 4.54
CA PRO A 59 -3.38 -6.85 4.80
C PRO A 59 -2.71 -7.82 3.82
N LEU A 60 -1.81 -8.65 4.34
CA LEU A 60 -1.01 -9.57 3.54
C LEU A 60 -1.87 -10.56 2.73
N ASP A 61 -3.07 -10.88 3.24
CA ASP A 61 -4.02 -11.80 2.60
C ASP A 61 -4.66 -11.19 1.33
N ASP A 62 -5.07 -9.93 1.41
CA ASP A 62 -5.62 -9.17 0.29
C ASP A 62 -4.51 -8.85 -0.72
N LEU A 63 -3.33 -8.53 -0.22
CA LEU A 63 -2.16 -8.28 -1.05
C LEU A 63 -1.71 -9.55 -1.78
N ALA A 64 -1.63 -10.70 -1.11
CA ALA A 64 -1.30 -11.98 -1.73
C ALA A 64 -2.33 -12.39 -2.79
N SER A 65 -3.61 -12.09 -2.58
CA SER A 65 -4.67 -12.33 -3.59
C SER A 65 -4.55 -11.43 -4.83
N HIS A 66 -4.08 -10.19 -4.67
CA HIS A 66 -3.91 -9.22 -5.77
C HIS A 66 -2.49 -9.19 -6.35
N MET A 67 -1.52 -9.84 -5.69
CA MET A 67 -0.12 -9.97 -6.11
C MET A 67 0.07 -11.06 -7.19
N ALA A 68 -0.79 -11.04 -8.22
CA ALA A 68 -0.54 -11.78 -9.45
C ALA A 68 0.61 -11.14 -10.25
N ASP A 69 0.57 -9.81 -10.37
CA ASP A 69 1.49 -9.01 -11.19
C ASP A 69 1.80 -7.65 -10.52
N VAL A 70 2.92 -7.02 -10.91
CA VAL A 70 3.38 -5.72 -10.36
C VAL A 70 2.32 -4.61 -10.57
N GLY A 71 1.60 -4.64 -11.69
CA GLY A 71 0.55 -3.66 -12.00
C GLY A 71 -0.65 -3.74 -11.04
N ALA A 72 -1.13 -4.96 -10.76
CA ALA A 72 -2.24 -5.20 -9.85
C ALA A 72 -1.91 -4.76 -8.42
N LEU A 73 -0.69 -5.04 -7.96
CA LEU A 73 -0.15 -4.55 -6.69
C LEU A 73 -0.21 -3.02 -6.62
N THR A 74 0.32 -2.33 -7.63
CA THR A 74 0.37 -0.86 -7.64
C THR A 74 -1.04 -0.25 -7.64
N ALA A 75 -1.97 -0.84 -8.40
CA ALA A 75 -3.37 -0.39 -8.44
C ALA A 75 -4.08 -0.55 -7.09
N LEU A 76 -3.86 -1.67 -6.39
CA LEU A 76 -4.40 -1.90 -5.05
C LEU A 76 -3.85 -0.86 -4.06
N LEU A 77 -2.53 -0.65 -4.04
CA LEU A 77 -1.89 0.32 -3.14
C LEU A 77 -2.37 1.75 -3.40
N ARG A 78 -2.61 2.12 -4.65
CA ARG A 78 -3.19 3.41 -5.03
C ARG A 78 -4.60 3.58 -4.47
N THR A 79 -5.43 2.55 -4.60
CA THR A 79 -6.81 2.54 -4.05
C THR A 79 -6.79 2.60 -2.52
N THR A 80 -5.92 1.84 -1.86
CA THR A 80 -5.77 1.83 -0.39
C THR A 80 -5.33 3.19 0.14
N THR A 81 -4.33 3.83 -0.48
CA THR A 81 -3.86 5.16 -0.05
C THR A 81 -4.90 6.26 -0.29
N ALA A 82 -5.63 6.20 -1.41
CA ALA A 82 -6.74 7.11 -1.67
C ALA A 82 -7.87 6.94 -0.64
N THR A 83 -8.19 5.70 -0.27
CA THR A 83 -9.23 5.38 0.72
C THR A 83 -8.80 5.74 2.14
N ALA A 84 -7.54 5.49 2.51
CA ALA A 84 -6.97 5.86 3.81
C ALA A 84 -6.95 7.39 4.01
N THR A 85 -6.62 8.15 2.96
CA THR A 85 -6.69 9.62 2.98
C THR A 85 -8.12 10.13 3.17
N ALA A 86 -9.12 9.46 2.57
CA ALA A 86 -10.53 9.80 2.75
C ALA A 86 -11.09 9.40 4.14
N GLY A 87 -10.54 8.36 4.76
CA GLY A 87 -10.97 7.85 6.07
C GLY A 87 -10.35 8.55 7.28
N ALA A 88 -9.18 9.19 7.13
CA ALA A 88 -8.48 9.87 8.23
C ALA A 88 -9.11 11.23 8.65
N GLY A 89 -10.24 11.63 8.05
CA GLY A 89 -10.94 12.90 8.31
C GLY A 89 -12.18 12.83 9.20
N SER A 90 -12.55 11.67 9.77
CA SER A 90 -13.78 11.55 10.57
C SER A 90 -13.52 11.13 12.02
N THR A 91 -12.71 11.93 12.71
CA THR A 91 -12.86 12.15 14.15
C THR A 91 -13.15 13.63 14.39
N ALA A 92 -14.26 14.09 13.83
CA ALA A 92 -14.94 15.28 14.31
C ALA A 92 -15.41 14.99 15.75
N GLY A 93 -14.53 15.26 16.70
CA GLY A 93 -14.91 15.44 18.08
C GLY A 93 -15.88 16.62 18.16
N ALA A 94 -17.13 16.33 18.49
CA ALA A 94 -17.96 17.25 19.23
C ALA A 94 -18.07 16.71 20.65
N GLY A 95 -16.99 16.90 21.41
CA GLY A 95 -17.04 16.89 22.87
C GLY A 95 -18.06 17.93 23.34
N GLY A 96 -18.85 17.56 24.34
CA GLY A 96 -20.05 18.29 24.73
C GLY A 96 -19.81 19.68 25.28
N THR A 97 -20.88 20.48 25.20
CA THR A 97 -21.18 21.50 26.21
C THR A 97 -22.69 21.50 26.43
N HIS A 98 -23.10 21.03 27.60
CA HIS A 98 -24.33 21.43 28.27
C HIS A 98 -24.20 22.89 28.68
N PRO A 99 -25.16 23.78 28.32
CA PRO A 99 -25.48 24.89 29.18
C PRO A 99 -26.89 24.72 29.71
N GLU A 100 -26.95 24.39 31.00
CA GLU A 100 -27.93 24.88 31.95
C GLU A 100 -28.31 26.33 31.60
N ARG A 101 -29.58 26.57 31.24
CA ARG A 101 -30.21 27.89 31.37
C ARG A 101 -31.55 27.73 32.05
N ALA A 102 -31.51 28.00 33.35
CA ALA A 102 -32.63 28.45 34.15
C ALA A 102 -33.34 29.65 33.49
N ALA A 103 -34.67 29.57 33.39
CA ALA A 103 -35.65 30.60 33.75
C ALA A 103 -37.06 30.05 33.52
#